data_AF-A0A1I2FU45-F1
#
_entry.id   AF-A0A1I2FU45-F1
#
_cell.length_a   1.000
_cell.length_b   1.000
_cell.length_c   1.000
_cell.angle_alpha   90.00
_cell.angle_beta   90.00
_cell.angle_gamma   90.00
#
_symmetry.space_group_name_H-M   'P 1'
#
loop_
_entity.id
_entity.type
_entity.pdbx_description
1 polymer ?
#
loop_
_entity_poly.entity_id
_entity_poly.type
_entity_poly.pdbx_seq_one_letter_code
_entity_poly.pdbx_strand_id
1 'polypeptide(L)'
;MKQLLLIITIVFFALQVKAQYFYNEYDEIIPYSLTEKYKDIVRTDTIHSLVLPSFDNDSLFFKYNDVKTYQEVGSNFACGFIIDSLLNFQDYAKRIEIEEGTLWIMTIESETAQAIGIKINKFDLPEHVYLSIYPGTIPYIIQSAEPEFKKDFDNERIRKRGLYDLVHDKKMVIEFFVPRGVNFTPSYLINKVTYDYHGLGRPGNRIDFEKYKEEYEDQSSGMILKSGGHTNTPALPCQQDVVCPDVIQWSNEAKSVVFIRLAGAGL
;
A
#
# COMPACT_ATOMS: atom_id res chain seq x y z
N MET A 1 3.28 -38.61 -41.22
CA MET A 1 2.95 -38.76 -39.78
C MET A 1 3.82 -37.89 -38.87
N LYS A 2 5.17 -37.94 -38.95
CA LYS A 2 6.06 -37.11 -38.11
C LYS A 2 5.87 -35.58 -38.26
N GLN A 3 5.67 -35.10 -39.50
CA GLN A 3 5.43 -33.66 -39.76
C GLN A 3 4.07 -33.17 -39.22
N LEU A 4 3.02 -33.99 -39.31
CA LEU A 4 1.71 -33.65 -38.76
C LEU A 4 1.77 -33.56 -37.22
N LEU A 5 2.48 -34.48 -36.57
CA LEU A 5 2.68 -34.46 -35.13
C LEU A 5 3.45 -33.20 -34.69
N LEU A 6 4.50 -32.82 -35.42
CA LEU A 6 5.27 -31.61 -35.15
C LEU A 6 4.42 -30.34 -35.29
N ILE A 7 3.59 -30.24 -36.34
CA ILE A 7 2.70 -29.09 -36.56
C ILE A 7 1.66 -29.02 -35.44
N ILE A 8 1.05 -30.15 -35.04
CA ILE A 8 0.10 -30.19 -33.93
C ILE A 8 0.77 -29.74 -32.63
N THR A 9 1.98 -30.21 -32.34
CA THR A 9 2.74 -29.79 -31.16
C THR A 9 3.08 -28.30 -31.19
N ILE A 10 3.53 -27.75 -32.32
CA ILE A 10 3.82 -26.32 -32.48
C ILE A 10 2.54 -25.49 -32.30
N VAL A 11 1.43 -25.91 -32.89
CA VAL A 11 0.12 -25.26 -32.71
C VAL A 11 -0.32 -25.35 -31.25
N PHE A 12 -0.10 -26.48 -30.58
CA PHE A 12 -0.38 -26.62 -29.15
C PHE A 12 0.49 -25.68 -28.31
N PHE A 13 1.79 -25.58 -28.57
CA PHE A 13 2.68 -24.65 -27.88
C PHE A 13 2.32 -23.18 -28.17
N ALA A 14 1.95 -22.86 -29.40
CA ALA A 14 1.50 -21.52 -29.79
C ALA A 14 0.15 -21.15 -29.14
N LEU A 15 -0.74 -22.12 -28.95
CA LEU A 15 -2.03 -21.94 -28.25
C LEU A 15 -1.88 -22.00 -26.72
N GLN A 16 -0.79 -22.59 -26.21
CA GLN A 16 -0.42 -22.62 -24.79
C GLN A 16 0.31 -21.35 -24.35
N VAL A 17 0.47 -20.36 -25.24
CA VAL A 17 0.85 -18.99 -24.88
C VAL A 17 -0.34 -18.34 -24.14
N LYS A 18 -0.62 -18.87 -22.95
CA LYS A 18 -1.44 -18.24 -21.93
C LYS A 18 -0.68 -17.01 -21.43
N ALA A 19 -1.43 -16.01 -20.95
CA ALA A 19 -0.97 -14.76 -20.36
C ALA A 19 0.54 -14.72 -20.05
N GLN A 20 1.32 -14.06 -20.92
CA GLN A 20 2.74 -13.87 -20.65
C GLN A 20 2.89 -12.70 -19.71
N TYR A 21 3.48 -12.96 -18.55
CA TYR A 21 3.93 -11.89 -17.66
C TYR A 21 5.02 -11.07 -18.35
N PHE A 22 5.04 -9.79 -18.04
CA PHE A 22 6.14 -8.91 -18.40
C PHE A 22 7.16 -8.90 -17.29
N TYR A 23 8.44 -8.82 -17.67
CA TYR A 23 9.56 -8.82 -16.75
C TYR A 23 10.39 -7.55 -16.96
N ASN A 24 10.95 -7.01 -15.88
CA ASN A 24 11.94 -5.94 -15.96
C ASN A 24 13.34 -6.50 -16.29
N GLU A 25 14.36 -5.63 -16.30
CA GLU A 25 15.76 -6.01 -16.55
C GLU A 25 16.37 -6.94 -15.48
N TYR A 26 15.69 -7.14 -14.35
CA TYR A 26 16.08 -7.99 -13.24
C TYR A 26 15.29 -9.32 -13.18
N ASP A 27 14.54 -9.66 -14.24
CA ASP A 27 13.65 -10.83 -14.29
C ASP A 27 12.54 -10.80 -13.22
N GLU A 28 12.14 -9.62 -12.75
CA GLU A 28 11.02 -9.44 -11.84
C GLU A 28 9.75 -9.12 -12.63
N ILE A 29 8.62 -9.70 -12.23
CA ILE A 29 7.35 -9.45 -12.89
C ILE A 29 6.94 -8.00 -12.66
N ILE A 30 6.48 -7.33 -13.72
CA ILE A 30 5.93 -5.98 -13.64
C ILE A 30 4.41 -5.97 -13.87
N PRO A 31 3.66 -5.11 -13.16
CA PRO A 31 2.24 -4.89 -13.42
C PRO A 31 2.00 -4.44 -14.86
N TYR A 32 0.89 -4.87 -15.47
CA TYR A 32 0.60 -4.58 -16.87
C TYR A 32 0.42 -3.08 -17.12
N SER A 33 -0.15 -2.34 -16.17
CA SER A 33 -0.24 -0.87 -16.23
C SER A 33 1.10 -0.16 -16.35
N LEU A 34 2.19 -0.81 -15.94
CA LEU A 34 3.54 -0.24 -15.98
C LEU A 34 4.34 -0.68 -17.20
N THR A 35 3.73 -1.48 -18.07
CA THR A 35 4.36 -1.96 -19.29
C THR A 35 4.20 -0.95 -20.43
N GLU A 36 5.24 -0.82 -21.23
CA GLU A 36 5.22 0.00 -22.44
C GLU A 36 4.16 -0.49 -23.45
N LYS A 37 3.88 -1.80 -23.48
CA LYS A 37 2.86 -2.42 -24.35
C LYS A 37 1.46 -1.86 -24.07
N TYR A 38 1.15 -1.61 -22.80
CA TYR A 38 -0.20 -1.25 -22.36
C TYR A 38 -0.38 0.18 -21.90
N LYS A 39 0.66 1.02 -21.91
CA LYS A 39 0.63 2.42 -21.44
C LYS A 39 -0.52 3.27 -22.00
N ASP A 40 -0.89 3.04 -23.27
CA ASP A 40 -1.92 3.84 -23.96
C ASP A 40 -3.34 3.32 -23.67
N ILE A 41 -3.45 2.07 -23.23
CA ILE A 41 -4.72 1.38 -22.91
C ILE A 41 -5.00 1.52 -21.41
N VAL A 42 -3.97 1.34 -20.59
CA VAL A 42 -4.01 1.29 -19.13
C VAL A 42 -3.44 2.59 -18.57
N ARG A 43 -4.26 3.62 -18.62
CA ARG A 43 -3.93 4.98 -18.18
C ARG A 43 -4.40 5.24 -16.76
N THR A 44 -3.53 5.01 -15.77
CA THR A 44 -3.84 5.15 -14.32
C THR A 44 -4.15 6.59 -13.91
N ASP A 45 -3.73 7.58 -14.70
CA ASP A 45 -4.09 9.00 -14.57
C ASP A 45 -5.55 9.30 -14.97
N THR A 46 -6.17 8.42 -15.76
CA THR A 46 -7.58 8.56 -16.20
C THR A 46 -8.56 7.74 -15.37
N ILE A 47 -8.08 6.98 -14.39
CA ILE A 47 -8.91 6.18 -13.50
C ILE A 47 -9.43 7.08 -12.41
N HIS A 48 -10.74 7.05 -12.17
CA HIS A 48 -11.34 7.82 -11.09
C HIS A 48 -10.81 7.32 -9.75
N SER A 49 -10.13 8.19 -9.02
CA SER A 49 -9.58 7.88 -7.71
C SER A 49 -10.64 8.03 -6.62
N LEU A 50 -10.56 7.16 -5.62
CA LEU A 50 -11.12 7.42 -4.31
C LEU A 50 -10.29 8.51 -3.65
N VAL A 51 -10.83 9.73 -3.60
CA VAL A 51 -10.17 10.89 -2.99
C VAL A 51 -10.43 10.90 -1.49
N LEU A 52 -9.38 10.69 -0.69
CA LEU A 52 -9.41 10.91 0.74
C LEU A 52 -9.37 12.41 1.05
N PRO A 53 -9.92 12.87 2.19
CA PRO A 53 -9.85 14.28 2.54
C PRO A 53 -8.41 14.78 2.66
N SER A 54 -8.27 16.09 2.52
CA SER A 54 -7.02 16.78 2.81
C SER A 54 -6.98 17.25 4.26
N PHE A 55 -5.79 17.26 4.85
CA PHE A 55 -5.56 17.63 6.25
C PHE A 55 -4.40 18.59 6.37
N ASP A 56 -4.44 19.42 7.42
CA ASP A 56 -3.28 20.17 7.87
C ASP A 56 -2.37 19.24 8.68
N ASN A 57 -1.39 18.68 7.98
CA ASN A 57 -0.43 17.73 8.53
C ASN A 57 0.39 18.31 9.68
N ASP A 58 0.77 19.59 9.61
CA ASP A 58 1.58 20.23 10.65
C ASP A 58 0.75 20.38 11.93
N SER A 59 -0.49 20.85 11.81
CA SER A 59 -1.42 20.92 12.95
C SER A 59 -1.69 19.55 13.58
N LEU A 60 -1.90 18.50 12.78
CA LEU A 60 -2.08 17.14 13.28
C LEU A 60 -0.82 16.62 13.98
N PHE A 61 0.35 16.86 13.40
CA PHE A 61 1.63 16.46 13.98
C PHE A 61 1.81 17.09 15.37
N PHE A 62 1.67 18.41 15.49
CA PHE A 62 1.85 19.09 16.78
C PHE A 62 0.80 18.70 17.82
N LYS A 63 -0.46 18.52 17.39
CA LYS A 63 -1.54 18.12 18.29
C LYS A 63 -1.29 16.75 18.93
N TYR A 64 -0.80 15.76 18.17
CA TYR A 64 -0.63 14.39 18.66
C TYR A 64 0.80 14.06 19.14
N ASN A 65 1.75 14.98 18.95
CA ASN A 65 3.12 14.81 19.39
C ASN A 65 3.59 15.95 20.31
N ASP A 66 2.68 16.64 21.00
CA ASP A 66 3.07 17.65 21.99
C ASP A 66 3.90 17.03 23.14
N VAL A 67 4.65 17.87 23.86
CA VAL A 67 5.55 17.42 24.95
C VAL A 67 4.82 16.54 25.98
N LYS A 68 3.57 16.89 26.31
CA LYS A 68 2.78 16.15 27.28
C LYS A 68 2.42 14.76 26.75
N THR A 69 1.94 14.69 25.52
CA THR A 69 1.57 13.45 24.83
C THR A 69 2.80 12.55 24.65
N TYR A 70 3.94 13.13 24.24
CA TYR A 70 5.21 12.42 24.13
C TYR A 70 5.65 11.80 25.47
N GLN A 71 5.53 12.54 26.58
CA GLN A 71 5.82 12.01 27.91
C GLN A 71 4.89 10.83 28.29
N GLU A 72 3.63 10.85 27.85
CA GLU A 72 2.65 9.79 28.09
C GLU A 72 2.84 8.56 27.21
N VAL A 73 3.21 8.72 25.93
CA VAL A 73 3.40 7.62 24.96
C VAL A 73 4.85 7.11 24.88
N GLY A 74 5.77 7.77 25.58
CA GLY A 74 7.20 7.46 25.59
C GLY A 74 7.88 7.84 24.27
N SER A 75 8.88 7.06 23.87
CA SER A 75 9.66 7.29 22.64
C SER A 75 8.89 6.95 21.35
N ASN A 76 7.58 7.19 21.31
CA ASN A 76 6.71 6.90 20.18
C ASN A 76 6.13 8.19 19.60
N PHE A 77 6.05 8.30 18.28
CA PHE A 77 5.45 9.44 17.58
C PHE A 77 4.23 9.03 16.76
N ALA A 78 3.17 9.82 16.85
CA ALA A 78 2.01 9.77 15.98
C ALA A 78 2.37 10.32 14.60
N CYS A 79 2.26 9.49 13.56
CA CYS A 79 2.62 9.87 12.18
C CYS A 79 1.45 9.76 11.20
N GLY A 80 0.32 9.20 11.64
CA GLY A 80 -0.83 8.99 10.78
C GLY A 80 -2.04 8.54 11.56
N PHE A 81 -3.12 8.25 10.83
CA PHE A 81 -4.33 7.66 11.39
C PHE A 81 -4.92 6.63 10.44
N ILE A 82 -5.75 5.77 11.00
CA ILE A 82 -6.46 4.74 10.25
C ILE A 82 -7.92 5.11 10.19
N ILE A 83 -8.43 5.05 8.96
CA ILE A 83 -9.81 5.25 8.59
C ILE A 83 -10.41 3.86 8.41
N ASP A 84 -11.38 3.49 9.24
CA ASP A 84 -12.18 2.29 9.00
C ASP A 84 -12.98 2.50 7.70
N SER A 85 -12.93 1.50 6.84
CA SER A 85 -13.59 1.53 5.54
C SER A 85 -14.33 0.22 5.28
N LEU A 86 -15.32 0.28 4.39
CA LEU A 86 -16.04 -0.88 3.88
C LEU A 86 -16.10 -0.79 2.35
N LEU A 87 -14.93 -0.59 1.75
CA LEU A 87 -14.82 -0.38 0.31
C LEU A 87 -14.70 -1.75 -0.35
N ASN A 88 -15.71 -2.13 -1.12
CA ASN A 88 -15.60 -3.29 -1.98
C ASN A 88 -14.80 -2.88 -3.22
N PHE A 89 -13.62 -3.47 -3.40
CA PHE A 89 -12.72 -3.12 -4.49
C PHE A 89 -13.42 -3.13 -5.86
N GLN A 90 -14.30 -4.10 -6.11
CA GLN A 90 -14.99 -4.22 -7.39
C GLN A 90 -15.88 -3.01 -7.72
N ASP A 91 -16.43 -2.36 -6.70
CA ASP A 91 -17.35 -1.22 -6.87
C ASP A 91 -16.60 0.06 -7.27
N TYR A 92 -15.30 0.14 -6.97
CA TYR A 92 -14.44 1.30 -7.24
C TYR A 92 -13.41 1.04 -8.35
N ALA A 93 -13.10 -0.22 -8.65
CA ALA A 93 -12.10 -0.58 -9.64
C ALA A 93 -12.62 -0.41 -11.08
N LYS A 94 -11.80 0.23 -11.92
CA LYS A 94 -12.01 0.23 -13.37
C LYS A 94 -11.59 -1.11 -13.95
N ARG A 95 -12.51 -1.76 -14.65
CA ARG A 95 -12.27 -2.98 -15.42
C ARG A 95 -11.72 -2.65 -16.81
N ILE A 96 -10.60 -3.24 -17.19
CA ILE A 96 -9.92 -3.02 -18.47
C ILE A 96 -9.58 -4.37 -19.09
N GLU A 97 -9.99 -4.60 -20.33
CA GLU A 97 -9.65 -5.82 -21.07
C GLU A 97 -8.34 -5.63 -21.83
N ILE A 98 -7.44 -6.61 -21.71
CA ILE A 98 -6.16 -6.68 -22.44
C ILE A 98 -6.03 -8.03 -23.15
N GLU A 99 -4.95 -8.21 -23.91
CA GLU A 99 -4.71 -9.45 -24.65
C GLU A 99 -4.53 -10.65 -23.71
N GLU A 100 -3.86 -10.46 -22.57
CA GLU A 100 -3.53 -11.53 -21.63
C GLU A 100 -4.68 -11.85 -20.65
N GLY A 101 -5.68 -10.97 -20.51
CA GLY A 101 -6.75 -11.14 -19.53
C GLY A 101 -7.49 -9.85 -19.21
N THR A 102 -7.98 -9.76 -17.98
CA THR A 102 -8.71 -8.60 -17.46
C THR A 102 -7.93 -7.96 -16.31
N LEU A 103 -7.73 -6.66 -16.38
CA LEU A 103 -7.23 -5.83 -15.28
C LEU A 103 -8.40 -5.20 -14.55
N TRP A 104 -8.27 -5.13 -13.24
CA TRP A 104 -9.10 -4.30 -12.36
C TRP A 104 -8.17 -3.35 -11.64
N ILE A 105 -8.39 -2.05 -11.80
CA ILE A 105 -7.50 -1.05 -11.25
C ILE A 105 -8.30 -0.04 -10.42
N MET A 106 -7.91 0.11 -9.17
CA MET A 106 -8.43 1.13 -8.26
C MET A 106 -7.30 2.08 -7.90
N THR A 107 -7.62 3.37 -7.77
CA THR A 107 -6.70 4.38 -7.27
C THR A 107 -7.26 5.01 -6.02
N ILE A 108 -6.40 5.25 -5.03
CA ILE A 108 -6.72 5.99 -3.80
C ILE A 108 -5.75 7.16 -3.75
N GLU A 109 -6.25 8.38 -3.54
CA GLU A 109 -5.39 9.56 -3.53
C GLU A 109 -5.75 10.54 -2.42
N SER A 110 -4.77 11.33 -2.00
CA SER A 110 -4.95 12.48 -1.14
C SER A 110 -3.87 13.51 -1.40
N GLU A 111 -4.27 14.76 -1.60
CA GLU A 111 -3.35 15.87 -1.88
C GLU A 111 -2.34 16.14 -0.77
N THR A 112 -2.68 15.79 0.47
CA THR A 112 -1.87 16.10 1.66
C THR A 112 -1.22 14.86 2.28
N ALA A 113 -1.58 13.64 1.88
CA ALA A 113 -0.93 12.46 2.43
C ALA A 113 0.55 12.37 2.03
N GLN A 114 1.41 11.98 2.97
CA GLN A 114 2.81 11.59 2.69
C GLN A 114 2.91 10.11 2.31
N ALA A 115 2.00 9.29 2.83
CA ALA A 115 1.83 7.91 2.41
C ALA A 115 0.37 7.49 2.58
N ILE A 116 -0.04 6.49 1.78
CA ILE A 116 -1.35 5.87 1.85
C ILE A 116 -1.11 4.39 2.13
N GLY A 117 -1.84 3.82 3.09
CA GLY A 117 -1.81 2.39 3.37
C GLY A 117 -3.20 1.79 3.27
N ILE A 118 -3.26 0.47 3.09
CA ILE A 118 -4.52 -0.27 3.11
C ILE A 118 -4.39 -1.53 3.95
N LYS A 119 -5.53 -1.98 4.47
CA LYS A 119 -5.69 -3.32 5.01
C LYS A 119 -6.84 -4.03 4.33
N ILE A 120 -6.53 -5.18 3.72
CA ILE A 120 -7.51 -6.05 3.09
C ILE A 120 -7.72 -7.25 4.02
N ASN A 121 -8.94 -7.38 4.57
CA ASN A 121 -9.26 -8.55 5.39
C ASN A 121 -9.79 -9.68 4.50
N LYS A 122 -9.34 -10.91 4.76
CA LYS A 122 -9.79 -12.13 4.07
C LYS A 122 -9.74 -11.99 2.55
N PHE A 123 -8.60 -12.35 2.00
CA PHE A 123 -8.33 -12.30 0.58
C PHE A 123 -7.91 -13.69 0.10
N ASP A 124 -8.41 -14.10 -1.05
CA ASP A 124 -8.08 -15.37 -1.70
C ASP A 124 -7.73 -15.08 -3.17
N LEU A 125 -6.57 -15.56 -3.59
CA LEU A 125 -6.10 -15.44 -4.97
C LEU A 125 -6.13 -16.81 -5.62
N PRO A 126 -6.79 -16.96 -6.78
CA PRO A 126 -6.61 -18.14 -7.62
C PRO A 126 -5.17 -18.27 -8.12
N GLU A 127 -4.82 -19.46 -8.60
CA GLU A 127 -3.55 -19.67 -9.29
C GLU A 127 -3.43 -18.72 -10.49
N HIS A 128 -2.23 -18.17 -10.70
CA HIS A 128 -1.87 -17.28 -11.81
C HIS A 128 -2.60 -15.91 -11.84
N VAL A 129 -3.40 -15.61 -10.82
CA VAL A 129 -3.92 -14.27 -10.57
C VAL A 129 -2.92 -13.53 -9.68
N TYR A 130 -2.76 -12.23 -9.89
CA TYR A 130 -1.95 -11.39 -9.00
C TYR A 130 -2.67 -10.14 -8.53
N LEU A 131 -2.16 -9.61 -7.43
CA LEU A 131 -2.42 -8.27 -6.90
C LEU A 131 -1.10 -7.52 -6.88
N SER A 132 -1.08 -6.26 -7.29
CA SER A 132 0.06 -5.37 -7.13
C SER A 132 -0.42 -4.04 -6.57
N ILE A 133 0.32 -3.50 -5.62
CA ILE A 133 0.04 -2.22 -4.97
C ILE A 133 1.29 -1.36 -5.11
N TYR A 134 1.15 -0.15 -5.66
CA TYR A 134 2.31 0.68 -6.01
C TYR A 134 1.97 2.18 -6.04
N PRO A 135 2.97 3.08 -5.98
CA PRO A 135 2.74 4.53 -6.06
C PRO A 135 2.25 4.99 -7.43
N GLY A 136 1.37 6.00 -7.44
CA GLY A 136 0.93 6.65 -8.68
C GLY A 136 2.07 7.32 -9.43
N THR A 137 3.09 7.76 -8.70
CA THR A 137 4.36 8.24 -9.23
C THR A 137 5.42 7.16 -9.01
N ILE A 138 5.80 6.44 -10.06
CA ILE A 138 6.85 5.44 -9.94
C ILE A 138 8.20 6.14 -10.10
N PRO A 139 9.02 6.24 -9.03
CA PRO A 139 10.42 6.58 -9.22
C PRO A 139 11.06 5.50 -10.09
N TYR A 140 12.10 5.86 -10.86
CA TYR A 140 12.83 4.99 -11.79
C TYR A 140 13.32 3.63 -11.23
N ILE A 141 13.18 3.39 -9.91
CA ILE A 141 13.50 2.14 -9.22
C ILE A 141 12.18 1.39 -8.97
N ILE A 142 11.95 0.34 -9.77
CA ILE A 142 10.71 -0.46 -9.89
C ILE A 142 10.38 -1.31 -8.65
N GLN A 143 11.20 -1.27 -7.59
CA GLN A 143 11.11 -2.16 -6.41
C GLN A 143 9.79 -2.08 -5.58
N SER A 144 8.85 -1.18 -5.91
CA SER A 144 7.60 -1.01 -5.15
C SER A 144 6.34 -1.50 -5.87
N ALA A 145 6.48 -2.22 -7.00
CA ALA A 145 5.35 -2.67 -7.80
C ALA A 145 5.28 -4.18 -7.99
N GLU A 146 6.01 -4.95 -7.19
CA GLU A 146 6.09 -6.40 -7.30
C GLU A 146 4.69 -7.04 -7.16
N PRO A 147 4.25 -7.82 -8.16
CA PRO A 147 2.99 -8.54 -8.06
C PRO A 147 3.06 -9.67 -7.03
N GLU A 148 2.10 -9.68 -6.12
CA GLU A 148 1.88 -10.73 -5.15
C GLU A 148 0.94 -11.80 -5.73
N PHE A 149 1.33 -13.06 -5.61
CA PHE A 149 0.58 -14.23 -6.06
C PHE A 149 0.11 -15.06 -4.89
N LYS A 150 -0.84 -15.97 -5.12
CA LYS A 150 -1.37 -16.89 -4.09
C LYS A 150 -0.32 -17.49 -3.15
N LYS A 151 0.83 -17.96 -3.67
CA LYS A 151 1.92 -18.54 -2.89
C LYS A 151 2.46 -17.58 -1.81
N ASP A 152 2.41 -16.28 -2.06
CA ASP A 152 2.88 -15.22 -1.17
C ASP A 152 1.89 -15.00 -0.01
N PHE A 153 0.62 -15.40 -0.20
CA PHE A 153 -0.46 -15.34 0.79
C PHE A 153 -0.70 -16.65 1.55
N ASP A 154 -0.08 -17.77 1.14
CA ASP A 154 -0.26 -19.08 1.78
C ASP A 154 0.39 -19.17 3.17
N ASN A 155 1.04 -18.10 3.64
CA ASN A 155 1.51 -17.98 5.02
C ASN A 155 0.33 -17.79 6.00
N GLU A 156 0.27 -18.63 7.03
CA GLU A 156 -0.74 -18.59 8.10
C GLU A 156 -0.89 -17.20 8.74
N ARG A 157 0.18 -16.41 8.83
CA ARG A 157 0.15 -15.03 9.35
C ARG A 157 -0.73 -14.13 8.50
N ILE A 158 -0.57 -14.15 7.18
CA ILE A 158 -1.30 -13.28 6.25
C ILE A 158 -2.77 -13.73 6.20
N ARG A 159 -3.02 -15.05 6.16
CA ARG A 159 -4.39 -15.59 6.24
C ARG A 159 -5.14 -15.17 7.50
N LYS A 160 -4.46 -15.07 8.64
CA LYS A 160 -5.07 -14.61 9.91
C LYS A 160 -5.22 -13.10 10.00
N ARG A 161 -4.26 -12.32 9.50
CA ARG A 161 -4.17 -10.87 9.75
C ARG A 161 -4.68 -10.00 8.61
N GLY A 162 -4.87 -10.57 7.43
CA GLY A 162 -5.11 -9.83 6.19
C GLY A 162 -3.80 -9.35 5.55
N LEU A 163 -3.93 -8.81 4.34
CA LEU A 163 -2.84 -8.09 3.67
C LEU A 163 -2.80 -6.65 4.20
N TYR A 164 -1.59 -6.17 4.49
CA TYR A 164 -1.33 -4.77 4.80
C TYR A 164 -0.24 -4.29 3.87
N ASP A 165 -0.48 -3.16 3.23
CA ASP A 165 0.52 -2.51 2.38
C ASP A 165 0.49 -0.99 2.56
N LEU A 166 1.62 -0.35 2.27
CA LEU A 166 1.87 1.07 2.43
C LEU A 166 2.69 1.60 1.26
N VAL A 167 2.18 2.65 0.63
CA VAL A 167 2.81 3.35 -0.48
C VAL A 167 3.16 4.77 -0.06
N HIS A 168 4.44 5.13 -0.19
CA HIS A 168 4.96 6.47 0.08
C HIS A 168 4.73 7.43 -1.09
N ASP A 169 3.46 7.74 -1.34
CA ASP A 169 3.03 8.71 -2.33
C ASP A 169 1.64 9.25 -1.95
N LYS A 170 1.26 10.38 -2.57
CA LYS A 170 -0.08 10.96 -2.50
C LYS A 170 -1.12 10.13 -3.23
N LYS A 171 -0.69 9.17 -4.05
CA LYS A 171 -1.54 8.29 -4.83
C LYS A 171 -1.05 6.85 -4.70
N MET A 172 -1.95 5.97 -4.29
CA MET A 172 -1.78 4.52 -4.34
C MET A 172 -2.57 3.96 -5.52
N VAL A 173 -1.97 3.04 -6.25
CA VAL A 173 -2.63 2.26 -7.30
C VAL A 173 -2.68 0.80 -6.85
N ILE A 174 -3.85 0.18 -7.01
CA ILE A 174 -4.10 -1.22 -6.73
C ILE A 174 -4.48 -1.87 -8.05
N GLU A 175 -3.61 -2.72 -8.59
CA GLU A 175 -3.85 -3.49 -9.81
C GLU A 175 -4.12 -4.95 -9.47
N PHE A 176 -5.20 -5.49 -10.02
CA PHE A 176 -5.56 -6.89 -9.90
C PHE A 176 -5.73 -7.50 -11.29
N PHE A 177 -4.93 -8.52 -11.62
CA PHE A 177 -4.94 -9.15 -12.94
C PHE A 177 -5.54 -10.55 -12.91
N VAL A 178 -6.52 -10.80 -13.77
CA VAL A 178 -7.13 -12.11 -14.01
C VAL A 178 -6.76 -12.60 -15.41
N PRO A 179 -5.98 -13.70 -15.55
CA PRO A 179 -5.62 -14.24 -16.85
C PRO A 179 -6.82 -14.67 -17.69
N ARG A 180 -6.69 -14.56 -19.00
CA ARG A 180 -7.70 -15.06 -19.95
C ARG A 180 -7.95 -16.56 -19.74
N GLY A 181 -9.23 -16.92 -19.61
CA GLY A 181 -9.66 -18.30 -19.35
C GLY A 181 -9.77 -18.65 -17.87
N VAL A 182 -9.39 -17.75 -16.94
CA VAL A 182 -9.70 -17.88 -15.52
C VAL A 182 -11.04 -17.18 -15.26
N ASN A 183 -12.04 -17.93 -14.79
CA ASN A 183 -13.33 -17.35 -14.39
C ASN A 183 -13.25 -16.90 -12.93
N PHE A 184 -12.79 -15.67 -12.72
CA PHE A 184 -12.68 -15.07 -11.39
C PHE A 184 -13.03 -13.59 -11.45
N THR A 185 -13.76 -13.11 -10.45
CA THR A 185 -14.05 -11.69 -10.26
C THR A 185 -13.55 -11.29 -8.88
N PRO A 186 -12.63 -10.31 -8.78
CA PRO A 186 -12.13 -9.87 -7.49
C PRO A 186 -13.25 -9.24 -6.67
N SER A 187 -13.51 -9.78 -5.49
CA SER A 187 -14.49 -9.25 -4.53
C SER A 187 -13.85 -9.26 -3.14
N TYR A 188 -13.02 -8.26 -2.87
CA TYR A 188 -12.36 -8.10 -1.59
C TYR A 188 -12.67 -6.76 -0.96
N LEU A 189 -12.72 -6.78 0.37
CA LEU A 189 -13.08 -5.64 1.18
C LEU A 189 -11.79 -4.97 1.67
N ILE A 190 -11.60 -3.72 1.27
CA ILE A 190 -10.63 -2.84 1.91
C ILE A 190 -11.32 -2.35 3.17
N ASN A 191 -10.82 -2.81 4.32
CA ASN A 191 -11.44 -2.60 5.62
C ASN A 191 -10.88 -1.39 6.34
N LYS A 192 -9.64 -1.02 6.01
CA LYS A 192 -8.96 0.12 6.59
C LYS A 192 -8.12 0.81 5.53
N VAL A 193 -8.12 2.13 5.56
CA VAL A 193 -7.20 2.98 4.81
C VAL A 193 -6.36 3.77 5.81
N THR A 194 -5.05 3.67 5.72
CA THR A 194 -4.12 4.45 6.54
C THR A 194 -3.79 5.74 5.80
N TYR A 195 -3.98 6.86 6.47
CA TYR A 195 -3.48 8.16 6.05
C TYR A 195 -2.26 8.50 6.89
N ASP A 196 -1.15 8.80 6.24
CA ASP A 196 0.10 9.11 6.91
C ASP A 196 0.54 10.53 6.53
N TYR A 197 0.75 11.38 7.53
CA TYR A 197 1.17 12.77 7.35
C TYR A 197 2.68 12.97 7.56
N HIS A 198 3.42 11.94 7.96
CA HIS A 198 4.83 12.10 8.33
C HIS A 198 5.80 10.99 7.84
N GLY A 199 5.30 9.99 7.12
CA GLY A 199 6.12 8.95 6.49
C GLY A 199 6.53 7.82 7.44
N LEU A 200 5.70 6.79 7.53
CA LEU A 200 5.87 5.51 8.19
C LEU A 200 7.02 4.75 7.55
N GLY A 201 8.21 4.87 8.13
CA GLY A 201 9.29 3.93 7.83
C GLY A 201 10.23 4.31 6.68
N ARG A 202 10.42 5.60 6.37
CA ARG A 202 11.66 6.04 5.68
C ARG A 202 12.74 6.39 6.73
N PRO A 203 13.72 5.50 7.00
CA PRO A 203 14.89 5.85 7.80
C PRO A 203 15.81 6.74 6.96
N GLY A 204 15.53 8.03 6.85
CA GLY A 204 16.42 8.90 6.07
C GLY A 204 15.86 10.23 5.62
N ASN A 205 14.54 10.41 5.64
CA ASN A 205 13.95 11.74 5.47
C ASN A 205 14.06 12.52 6.79
N ARG A 206 15.28 12.89 7.16
CA ARG A 206 15.62 13.86 8.23
C ARG A 206 14.97 15.23 8.03
N ILE A 207 14.39 15.48 6.85
CA ILE A 207 14.21 16.82 6.29
C ILE A 207 13.11 17.62 7.01
N ASP A 208 12.08 16.99 7.59
CA ASP A 208 11.10 17.73 8.40
C ASP A 208 11.34 17.63 9.90
N PHE A 209 12.03 16.60 10.39
CA PHE A 209 12.34 16.54 11.82
C PHE A 209 13.42 17.53 12.21
N GLU A 210 14.36 17.96 11.35
CA GLU A 210 15.30 19.03 11.74
C GLU A 210 14.59 20.37 12.02
N LYS A 211 13.51 20.68 11.28
CA LYS A 211 12.60 21.82 11.56
C LYS A 211 11.97 21.70 12.96
N TYR A 212 11.51 20.50 13.35
CA TYR A 212 10.87 20.26 14.66
C TYR A 212 11.86 19.98 15.78
N LYS A 213 13.07 19.55 15.45
CA LYS A 213 14.15 19.20 16.37
C LYS A 213 14.72 20.46 17.00
N GLU A 214 14.79 21.61 16.31
CA GLU A 214 15.14 22.87 16.96
C GLU A 214 14.10 23.31 18.02
N GLU A 215 12.81 23.01 17.84
CA GLU A 215 11.76 23.26 18.85
C GLU A 215 11.81 22.29 20.05
N TYR A 216 12.39 21.10 19.89
CA TYR A 216 12.46 20.05 20.94
C TYR A 216 13.87 19.83 21.54
N GLU A 217 14.95 20.21 20.86
CA GLU A 217 16.35 20.09 21.34
C GLU A 217 16.66 21.05 22.48
N ASP A 218 15.81 22.05 22.72
CA ASP A 218 15.88 22.86 23.94
C ASP A 218 15.43 22.09 25.20
N GLN A 219 14.97 20.83 25.07
CA GLN A 219 14.44 20.04 26.19
C GLN A 219 14.96 18.61 26.40
N SER A 220 15.69 17.95 25.49
CA SER A 220 16.54 16.77 25.86
C SER A 220 17.45 16.23 24.76
N SER A 221 18.58 15.70 25.22
CA SER A 221 19.73 15.14 24.52
C SER A 221 19.46 14.11 23.40
N GLY A 222 19.97 14.42 22.20
CA GLY A 222 20.61 13.52 21.23
C GLY A 222 19.88 12.22 20.85
N MET A 223 19.17 12.22 19.73
CA MET A 223 18.52 11.03 19.17
C MET A 223 19.16 10.57 17.85
N ILE A 224 19.36 9.26 17.70
CA ILE A 224 19.75 8.58 16.45
C ILE A 224 18.56 7.71 16.00
N LEU A 225 18.16 7.86 14.73
CA LEU A 225 16.93 7.26 14.17
C LEU A 225 17.19 5.93 13.45
N LYS A 226 16.31 4.94 13.67
CA LYS A 226 16.17 3.76 12.81
C LYS A 226 14.67 3.49 12.58
N SER A 227 14.28 3.25 11.34
CA SER A 227 12.93 2.80 10.99
C SER A 227 12.78 1.33 11.35
N GLY A 228 11.81 1.02 12.20
CA GLY A 228 11.41 -0.36 12.45
C GLY A 228 9.91 -0.50 12.18
N GLY A 229 9.56 -1.09 11.04
CA GLY A 229 8.24 -1.68 10.87
C GLY A 229 8.07 -2.78 11.93
N HIS A 230 7.03 -2.64 12.76
CA HIS A 230 6.52 -3.63 13.70
C HIS A 230 7.53 -4.22 14.71
N THR A 231 7.45 -3.79 15.97
CA THR A 231 7.92 -4.62 17.09
C THR A 231 6.74 -5.04 17.98
N ASN A 232 6.70 -6.33 18.28
CA ASN A 232 5.70 -7.00 19.13
C ASN A 232 5.86 -6.58 20.61
N THR A 233 5.60 -5.33 20.96
CA THR A 233 5.62 -4.88 22.36
C THR A 233 4.21 -4.58 22.87
N PRO A 234 3.76 -5.22 23.96
CA PRO A 234 2.50 -4.93 24.61
C PRO A 234 2.69 -3.83 25.66
N ALA A 235 2.25 -2.60 25.36
CA ALA A 235 1.74 -1.62 26.32
C ALA A 235 1.53 -0.26 25.63
N LEU A 236 0.47 0.45 26.06
CA LEU A 236 0.18 1.89 25.98
C LEU A 236 -1.09 2.28 25.18
N PRO A 237 -1.81 3.34 25.63
CA PRO A 237 -3.28 3.41 25.59
C PRO A 237 -3.90 3.99 24.32
N CYS A 238 -3.12 4.51 23.38
CA CYS A 238 -3.59 4.85 22.04
C CYS A 238 -3.27 3.71 21.07
N GLN A 239 -3.97 2.58 21.26
CA GLN A 239 -3.94 1.46 20.32
C GLN A 239 -4.83 1.75 19.10
N GLN A 240 -4.86 0.82 18.14
CA GLN A 240 -5.61 0.81 16.87
C GLN A 240 -7.15 1.03 16.98
N ASP A 241 -7.64 1.53 18.12
CA ASP A 241 -9.04 1.59 18.53
C ASP A 241 -9.45 2.92 19.25
N VAL A 242 -8.59 3.98 19.28
CA VAL A 242 -8.95 5.31 19.84
C VAL A 242 -9.29 6.34 18.74
N VAL A 243 -10.56 6.77 18.69
CA VAL A 243 -11.11 7.71 17.69
C VAL A 243 -10.39 9.05 17.70
N CYS A 244 -10.02 9.54 16.50
CA CYS A 244 -9.46 10.88 16.30
C CYS A 244 -10.61 11.88 16.08
N PRO A 245 -10.98 12.72 17.08
CA PRO A 245 -12.18 13.56 17.01
C PRO A 245 -12.11 14.68 15.96
N ASP A 246 -10.92 14.99 15.44
CA ASP A 246 -10.67 16.17 14.61
C ASP A 246 -10.71 15.90 13.10
N VAL A 247 -10.96 14.67 12.68
CA VAL A 247 -11.13 14.29 11.28
C VAL A 247 -12.58 14.58 10.87
N ILE A 248 -12.98 15.86 10.86
CA ILE A 248 -14.40 16.31 10.94
C ILE A 248 -15.36 15.58 9.97
N GLN A 249 -14.92 15.27 8.74
CA GLN A 249 -15.76 14.59 7.74
C GLN A 249 -15.76 13.05 7.85
N TRP A 250 -14.78 12.48 8.54
CA TRP A 250 -14.61 11.03 8.78
C TRP A 250 -14.52 10.75 10.28
N SER A 251 -15.12 11.59 11.11
CA SER A 251 -14.95 11.58 12.56
C SER A 251 -15.60 10.35 13.20
N ASN A 252 -16.52 9.70 12.48
CA ASN A 252 -17.15 8.45 12.87
C ASN A 252 -16.34 7.21 12.42
N GLU A 253 -15.42 7.40 11.48
CA GLU A 253 -14.66 6.35 10.78
C GLU A 253 -13.16 6.33 11.15
N ALA A 254 -12.57 7.47 11.53
CA ALA A 254 -11.17 7.60 11.92
C ALA A 254 -10.98 7.10 13.36
N LYS A 255 -10.78 5.79 13.51
CA LYS A 255 -10.78 5.12 14.82
C LYS A 255 -9.43 4.97 15.49
N SER A 256 -8.31 5.39 14.89
CA SER A 256 -7.00 5.21 15.52
C SER A 256 -5.86 6.02 14.94
N VAL A 257 -4.88 6.36 15.78
CA VAL A 257 -3.58 6.95 15.39
C VAL A 257 -2.53 5.85 15.19
N VAL A 258 -1.67 6.01 14.18
CA VAL A 258 -0.51 5.13 13.96
C VAL A 258 0.72 5.72 14.64
N PHE A 259 1.38 4.93 15.47
CA PHE A 259 2.60 5.31 16.18
C PHE A 259 3.84 4.59 15.63
N ILE A 260 4.97 5.31 15.54
CA ILE A 260 6.30 4.77 15.27
C ILE A 260 7.15 4.85 16.53
N ARG A 261 7.84 3.76 16.86
CA ARG A 261 8.79 3.71 17.98
C ARG A 261 10.18 4.18 17.57
N LEU A 262 10.74 5.10 18.35
CA LEU A 262 12.15 5.45 18.34
C LEU A 262 12.93 4.33 19.04
N ALA A 263 13.82 3.67 18.32
CA ALA A 263 14.76 2.75 18.94
C ALA A 263 15.82 3.56 19.71
N GLY A 264 15.90 3.37 21.03
CA GLY A 264 17.02 3.87 21.82
C GLY A 264 18.31 3.21 21.35
N ALA A 265 19.37 4.02 21.19
CA ALA A 265 20.72 3.48 21.10
C ALA A 265 20.96 2.64 22.37
N GLY A 266 21.10 1.33 22.20
CA GLY A 266 21.65 0.49 23.25
C GLY A 266 23.07 0.98 23.54
N LEU A 267 23.30 1.38 24.79
CA LEU A 267 24.61 1.30 25.42
C LEU A 267 25.00 -0.18 25.56
#